data_AF-A0AAD7ZR57-F1
#
_entry.id   AF-A0AAD7ZR57-F1
#
_cell.length_a   1.000
_cell.length_b   1.000
_cell.length_c   1.000
_cell.angle_alpha   90.00
_cell.angle_beta   90.00
_cell.angle_gamma   90.00
#
_symmetry.space_group_name_H-M   'P 1'
#
loop_
_entity.id
_entity.type
_entity.pdbx_description
1 polymer ?
#
loop_
_entity_poly.entity_id
_entity_poly.type
_entity_poly.pdbx_seq_one_letter_code
_entity_poly.pdbx_strand_id
1 'polypeptide(L)'
;MAFGDYPAEYNPKVHGPYDPARYYGTPDTPFAQHPSAMMGAISRAWWRWQHKYVQPKRAGIAPFFHVIVGAMGFFYLINYGKLSKC
;
A
#
# COMPACT_ATOMS: atom_id res chain seq x y z
N MET A 1 -13.53 1.19 -16.10
CA MET A 1 -13.90 0.95 -14.69
C MET A 1 -14.57 2.19 -14.14
N ALA A 2 -15.81 2.07 -13.67
CA ALA A 2 -16.37 3.01 -12.70
C ALA A 2 -15.80 2.72 -11.30
N PHE A 3 -15.95 3.67 -10.38
CA PHE A 3 -15.56 3.48 -8.98
C PHE A 3 -16.40 2.36 -8.35
N GLY A 4 -15.73 1.31 -7.86
CA GLY A 4 -16.38 0.13 -7.29
C GLY A 4 -16.47 -1.07 -8.25
N ASP A 5 -16.17 -0.90 -9.53
CA ASP A 5 -16.04 -2.03 -10.45
C ASP A 5 -14.79 -2.85 -10.14
N TYR A 6 -14.89 -4.17 -10.32
CA TYR A 6 -13.73 -5.05 -10.29
C TYR A 6 -12.76 -4.72 -11.45
N PRO A 7 -11.45 -5.02 -11.31
CA PRO A 7 -10.47 -4.86 -12.39
C PRO A 7 -10.86 -5.63 -13.65
N ALA A 8 -10.46 -5.14 -14.83
CA ALA A 8 -10.91 -5.71 -16.11
C ALA A 8 -10.40 -7.13 -16.29
N GLU A 9 -9.25 -7.40 -15.68
CA GLU A 9 -8.50 -8.62 -15.74
C GLU A 9 -8.97 -9.65 -14.69
N TYR A 10 -9.85 -9.26 -13.75
CA TYR A 10 -10.31 -10.16 -12.70
C TYR A 10 -11.44 -11.08 -13.18
N ASN A 11 -11.17 -12.39 -13.18
CA ASN A 11 -12.17 -13.44 -13.38
C ASN A 11 -12.46 -14.20 -12.07
N PRO A 12 -13.67 -14.09 -11.48
CA PRO A 12 -14.01 -14.76 -10.21
C PRO A 12 -14.01 -16.29 -10.29
N LYS A 13 -14.24 -16.88 -11.48
CA LYS A 13 -14.20 -18.35 -11.65
C LYS A 13 -12.78 -18.92 -11.55
N VAL A 14 -11.78 -18.11 -11.89
CA VAL A 14 -10.36 -18.52 -11.92
C VAL A 14 -9.64 -18.09 -10.65
N HIS A 15 -9.94 -16.91 -10.12
CA HIS A 15 -9.18 -16.31 -9.02
C HIS A 15 -9.77 -16.52 -7.63
N GLY A 16 -11.00 -17.02 -7.51
CA GLY A 16 -11.69 -17.11 -6.22
C GLY A 16 -12.17 -15.75 -5.73
N PRO A 17 -12.31 -15.53 -4.41
CA PRO A 17 -12.66 -14.23 -3.85
C PRO A 17 -11.67 -13.12 -4.23
N TYR A 18 -12.16 -11.91 -4.43
CA TYR A 18 -11.32 -10.78 -4.80
C TYR A 18 -10.36 -10.40 -3.67
N ASP A 19 -9.06 -10.51 -3.94
CA ASP A 19 -7.98 -10.00 -3.07
C ASP A 19 -7.40 -8.70 -3.65
N PRO A 20 -7.59 -7.54 -2.99
CA PRO A 20 -7.02 -6.25 -3.41
C PRO A 20 -5.48 -6.18 -3.37
N ALA A 21 -4.82 -7.08 -2.64
CA ALA A 21 -3.36 -7.15 -2.57
C ALA A 21 -2.74 -7.84 -3.81
N ARG A 22 -3.57 -8.47 -4.65
CA ARG A 22 -3.16 -9.25 -5.82
C ARG A 22 -3.35 -8.45 -7.10
N TYR A 23 -2.39 -8.60 -8.02
CA TYR A 23 -2.50 -8.08 -9.37
C TYR A 23 -3.02 -9.18 -10.30
N TYR A 24 -4.08 -8.89 -11.04
CA TYR A 24 -4.77 -9.84 -11.93
C TYR A 24 -4.39 -9.68 -13.40
N GLY A 25 -3.72 -8.58 -13.78
CA GLY A 25 -3.30 -8.31 -15.14
C GLY A 25 -1.94 -8.92 -15.53
N THR A 26 -1.43 -8.49 -16.69
CA THR A 26 -0.10 -8.86 -17.19
C THR A 26 1.01 -8.16 -16.41
N PRO A 27 2.06 -8.87 -15.93
CA PRO A 27 3.12 -8.29 -15.09
C PRO A 27 3.62 -6.92 -15.57
N ASP A 28 3.67 -5.96 -14.64
CA ASP A 28 3.96 -4.56 -14.91
C ASP A 28 5.34 -4.35 -15.58
N THR A 29 5.46 -3.27 -16.36
CA THR A 29 6.72 -2.72 -16.87
C THR A 29 7.66 -2.33 -15.70
N PRO A 30 8.99 -2.17 -15.93
CA PRO A 30 9.96 -1.97 -14.86
C PRO A 30 9.59 -0.87 -13.86
N PHE A 31 9.74 -1.17 -12.56
CA PHE A 31 9.26 -0.41 -11.40
C PHE A 31 9.53 1.12 -11.42
N ALA A 32 10.57 1.57 -12.12
CA ALA A 32 10.97 2.98 -12.17
C ALA A 32 10.50 3.73 -13.43
N GLN A 33 9.89 3.06 -14.41
CA GLN A 33 9.61 3.67 -15.72
C GLN A 33 8.27 4.41 -15.78
N HIS A 34 7.28 4.01 -14.97
CA HIS A 34 5.95 4.61 -14.99
C HIS A 34 5.39 4.90 -13.59
N PRO A 35 4.86 6.12 -13.35
CA PRO A 35 4.26 6.48 -12.06
C PRO A 35 3.04 5.62 -11.71
N SER A 36 2.32 5.09 -12.70
CA SER A 36 1.21 4.17 -12.51
C SER A 36 1.64 2.83 -11.89
N ALA A 37 2.79 2.29 -12.29
CA ALA A 37 3.34 1.05 -11.74
C ALA A 37 3.71 1.22 -10.25
N MET A 38 4.28 2.38 -9.90
CA MET A 38 4.58 2.74 -8.50
C MET A 38 3.31 2.82 -7.65
N MET A 39 2.26 3.51 -8.13
CA MET A 39 0.99 3.60 -7.43
C MET A 39 0.33 2.23 -7.23
N GLY A 40 0.38 1.36 -8.24
CA GLY A 40 -0.11 -0.02 -8.15
C GLY A 40 0.64 -0.82 -7.08
N ALA A 41 1.96 -0.68 -7.01
CA ALA A 41 2.78 -1.34 -5.99
C ALA A 41 2.46 -0.84 -4.57
N ILE A 42 2.31 0.47 -4.38
CA ILE A 42 1.93 1.08 -3.10
C ILE A 42 0.55 0.59 -2.66
N SER A 43 -0.43 0.56 -3.58
CA SER A 43 -1.77 0.04 -3.30
C SER A 43 -1.73 -1.41 -2.82
N ARG A 44 -0.97 -2.28 -3.49
CA ARG A 44 -0.81 -3.69 -3.06
C ARG A 44 -0.12 -3.81 -1.70
N ALA A 45 0.92 -3.02 -1.45
CA ALA A 45 1.61 -2.99 -0.17
C ALA A 45 0.68 -2.55 0.97
N TRP A 46 -0.17 -1.55 0.71
CA TRP A 46 -1.18 -1.07 1.65
C TRP A 46 -2.16 -2.17 2.05
N TRP A 47 -2.73 -2.89 1.08
CA TRP A 47 -3.66 -3.99 1.35
C TRP A 47 -3.00 -5.16 2.10
N ARG A 48 -1.74 -5.49 1.80
CA ARG A 48 -0.99 -6.48 2.58
C ARG A 48 -0.80 -6.07 4.03
N TRP A 49 -0.45 -4.80 4.26
CA TRP A 49 -0.30 -4.25 5.60
C TRP A 49 -1.65 -4.23 6.35
N GLN A 50 -2.74 -3.85 5.68
CA GLN A 50 -4.10 -3.89 6.22
C GLN A 50 -4.50 -5.30 6.66
N HIS A 51 -4.34 -6.30 5.79
CA HIS A 51 -4.65 -7.71 6.10
C HIS A 51 -3.83 -8.24 7.27
N LYS A 52 -2.60 -7.74 7.46
CA LYS A 52 -1.71 -8.18 8.54
C LYS A 52 -1.96 -7.50 9.88
N TYR A 53 -2.28 -6.20 9.89
CA TYR A 53 -2.26 -5.41 11.14
C TYR A 53 -3.56 -4.68 11.48
N VAL A 54 -4.43 -4.42 10.50
CA VAL A 54 -5.65 -3.60 10.72
C VAL A 54 -6.91 -4.47 10.78
N GLN A 55 -7.08 -5.34 9.78
CA GLN A 55 -8.27 -6.16 9.60
C GLN A 55 -8.30 -7.53 10.32
N PRO A 56 -7.24 -8.04 10.98
CA PRO A 56 -7.36 -9.26 11.78
C PRO A 56 -8.44 -9.13 12.87
N LYS A 57 -9.24 -10.18 13.07
CA LYS A 57 -10.33 -10.22 14.06
C LYS A 57 -9.86 -9.90 15.50
N ARG A 58 -8.56 -10.09 15.78
CA ARG A 58 -7.90 -9.75 17.04
C ARG A 58 -6.68 -8.87 16.75
N ALA A 59 -6.90 -7.69 16.18
CA ALA A 59 -5.85 -6.72 15.96
C ALA A 59 -5.45 -6.02 17.28
N GLY A 60 -4.15 -5.78 17.44
CA GLY A 60 -3.62 -4.95 18.54
C GLY A 60 -3.47 -3.49 18.11
N ILE A 61 -2.86 -2.66 18.97
CA ILE A 61 -2.61 -1.23 18.70
C ILE A 61 -1.40 -0.98 17.76
N ALA A 62 -0.75 -2.05 17.29
CA ALA A 62 0.41 -2.00 16.40
C ALA A 62 0.28 -1.09 15.15
N PRO A 63 -0.83 -1.08 14.39
CA PRO A 63 -0.92 -0.25 13.19
C PRO A 63 -0.78 1.26 13.50
N PHE A 64 -1.23 1.70 14.67
CA PHE A 64 -1.09 3.10 15.09
C PHE A 64 0.37 3.46 15.33
N PHE A 65 1.12 2.61 16.03
CA PHE A 65 2.54 2.84 16.27
C PHE A 65 3.36 2.84 14.98
N HIS A 66 3.03 1.99 14.00
CA HIS A 66 3.68 2.02 12.68
C HIS A 66 3.51 3.38 12.00
N VAL A 67 2.30 3.94 12.01
CA VAL A 67 2.02 5.26 11.40
C VAL A 67 2.72 6.38 12.16
N ILE A 68 2.70 6.34 13.51
CA ILE A 68 3.36 7.34 14.35
C ILE A 68 4.87 7.36 14.10
N VAL A 69 5.54 6.21 14.17
CA VAL A 69 6.99 6.12 13.95
C VAL A 69 7.35 6.54 12.52
N GLY A 70 6.55 6.14 11.53
CA GLY A 70 6.72 6.59 10.15
C GLY A 70 6.61 8.11 10.00
N ALA A 71 5.60 8.72 10.63
CA ALA A 71 5.42 10.16 10.63
C ALA A 71 6.56 10.89 11.34
N MET A 72 7.00 10.39 12.50
CA MET A 72 8.14 10.94 13.25
C MET A 72 9.41 10.97 12.39
N GLY A 73 9.73 9.86 11.72
CA GLY A 73 10.89 9.80 10.82
C GLY A 73 10.77 10.75 9.64
N PHE A 74 9.61 10.79 8.97
CA PHE A 74 9.37 11.70 7.84
C PHE A 74 9.52 13.17 8.22
N PHE A 75 8.89 13.60 9.32
CA PHE A 75 9.01 14.98 9.79
C PHE A 75 10.40 15.31 10.32
N TYR A 76 11.09 14.35 10.92
CA TYR A 76 12.49 14.53 11.33
C TYR A 76 13.37 14.83 10.12
N LEU A 77 13.27 14.03 9.05
CA LEU A 77 14.08 14.21 7.84
C LEU A 77 13.84 15.56 7.15
N ILE A 78 12.57 16.00 7.05
CA ILE A 78 12.24 17.30 6.47
C ILE A 78 12.78 18.46 7.30
N ASN A 79 12.75 18.33 8.64
CA ASN A 79 13.19 19.38 9.54
C ASN A 79 14.66 19.27 9.94
N TYR A 80 15.38 18.23 9.51
CA TYR A 80 16.76 17.96 9.91
C TYR A 80 17.70 19.14 9.59
N GLY A 81 17.56 19.76 8.42
CA GLY A 81 18.36 20.91 8.03
C GLY A 81 18.13 22.18 8.87
N LYS A 82 16.97 22.30 9.53
CA LYS A 82 16.69 23.39 10.49
C LYS A 82 17.26 23.07 11.88
N LEU A 83 17.14 21.81 12.30
CA LEU A 83 17.63 21.33 13.59
C LEU A 83 19.16 21.26 13.66
N SER A 84 19.83 20.99 12.54
CA SER A 84 21.29 20.87 12.45
C SER A 84 22.04 22.20 12.38
N LYS A 85 21.33 23.34 12.21
CA LYS A 85 21.94 24.68 12.08
C LYS A 85 21.83 25.52 13.36
N CYS A 86 21.45 24.90 14.48
CA CYS A 86 21.65 25.43 15.83
C CYS A 86 22.98 24.91 16.38
#